data_AF-M7BRH3-F1
#
_entry.id   AF-M7BRH3-F1
#
_cell.length_a   1.000
_cell.length_b   1.000
_cell.length_c   1.000
_cell.angle_alpha   90.00
_cell.angle_beta   90.00
_cell.angle_gamma   90.00
#
_symmetry.space_group_name_H-M   'P 1'
#
loop_
_entity.id
_entity.type
_entity.pdbx_description
1 polymer ?
#
loop_
_entity_poly.entity_id
_entity_poly.type
_entity_poly.pdbx_seq_one_letter_code
_entity_poly.pdbx_strand_id
1 'polypeptide(L)'
;MFYSGILTEPSRKEVEMREAASLRQQRRMKQAVQFIHKDSADLLPLDGLKKLGTSKDTMREWEQLSMLVSRSSAMEASKSPKPFQRLKKRHSATVICPPPLLPLRMAELRPGMENERVGVVRDTMLQSHLILKPELGKTRPRCTRLPGSDFVYGLTLRGTDGGVPEAIGHWNSVKHISKATKELPRDFVAMNRGAVIAGLVTTKEHYRYRQTHDIRRAEDEERPFPPRLPDAMIYGMPARPSTPIIDVFQHKYKELWMEGQRAAAQAHHKSKQKIMQRGKVYETYSTMLKKYKQPMKPDPLWHLPHFQKVGRHLDTFPSQGDREKAFKVHQSEAGVRCGIFAQGIYTSS
;
A
#
# COMPACT_ATOMS: atom_id res chain seq x y z
N MET A 1 7.98 3.07 60.90
CA MET A 1 8.75 4.11 60.16
C MET A 1 8.00 4.41 58.88
N PHE A 2 7.50 5.63 58.74
CA PHE A 2 6.76 6.10 57.58
C PHE A 2 7.73 6.38 56.42
N TYR A 3 7.44 5.86 55.22
CA TYR A 3 8.00 6.39 53.98
C TYR A 3 6.85 6.88 53.11
N SER A 4 6.68 8.20 53.09
CA SER A 4 5.83 8.95 52.18
C SER A 4 6.49 9.02 50.81
N GLY A 5 5.96 8.28 49.84
CA GLY A 5 6.33 8.39 48.43
C GLY A 5 5.70 9.66 47.83
N ILE A 6 6.54 10.64 47.50
CA ILE A 6 6.17 11.89 46.86
C ILE A 6 5.63 11.58 45.45
N LEU A 7 4.33 11.81 45.25
CA LEU A 7 3.72 11.87 43.92
C LEU A 7 4.28 13.12 43.22
N THR A 8 5.17 12.94 42.26
CA THR A 8 5.67 14.02 41.42
C THR A 8 4.62 14.32 40.35
N GLU A 9 3.95 15.46 40.48
CA GLU A 9 3.03 15.98 39.47
C GLU A 9 3.79 16.16 38.13
N PRO A 10 3.25 15.65 37.01
CA PRO A 10 3.92 15.75 35.71
C PRO A 10 4.05 17.21 35.30
N SER A 11 5.26 17.63 34.91
CA SER A 11 5.50 19.01 34.49
C SER A 11 4.60 19.36 33.31
N ARG A 12 4.12 20.62 33.26
CA ARG A 12 3.21 21.13 32.21
C ARG A 12 3.70 20.81 30.79
N LYS A 13 5.02 20.77 30.58
CA LYS A 13 5.65 20.41 29.30
C LYS A 13 5.48 18.93 28.93
N GLU A 14 5.50 18.02 29.91
CA GLU A 14 5.21 16.59 29.67
C GLU A 14 3.74 16.35 29.34
N VAL A 15 2.84 17.09 29.99
CA VAL A 15 1.40 17.04 29.71
C VAL A 15 1.14 17.52 28.28
N GLU A 16 1.73 18.64 27.87
CA GLU A 16 1.63 19.16 26.50
C GLU A 16 2.21 18.20 25.44
N MET A 17 3.33 17.53 25.74
CA MET A 17 3.88 16.52 24.84
C MET A 17 3.00 15.28 24.73
N ARG A 18 2.42 14.80 25.83
CA ARG A 18 1.49 13.66 25.83
C ARG A 18 0.19 14.00 25.10
N GLU A 19 -0.31 15.23 25.26
CA GLU A 19 -1.47 15.72 24.51
C GLU A 19 -1.17 15.86 23.02
N ALA A 20 -0.01 16.41 22.66
CA ALA A 20 0.43 16.50 21.26
C ALA A 20 0.62 15.12 20.62
N ALA A 21 1.17 14.15 21.36
CA ALA A 21 1.31 12.75 20.91
C ALA A 21 -0.05 12.08 20.71
N SER A 22 -1.00 12.29 21.64
CA SER A 22 -2.38 11.79 21.54
C SER A 22 -3.11 12.40 20.33
N LEU A 23 -2.91 13.69 20.07
CA LEU A 23 -3.49 14.38 18.90
C LEU A 23 -2.91 13.87 17.57
N ARG A 24 -1.60 13.59 17.54
CA ARG A 24 -0.93 12.97 16.37
C ARG A 24 -1.45 11.55 16.14
N GLN A 25 -1.64 10.76 17.21
CA GLN A 25 -2.20 9.42 17.13
C GLN A 25 -3.65 9.45 16.62
N GLN A 26 -4.49 10.37 17.11
CA GLN A 26 -5.86 10.57 16.61
C GLN A 26 -5.90 10.98 15.13
N ARG A 27 -5.01 11.88 14.69
CA ARG A 27 -4.92 12.26 13.27
C ARG A 27 -4.52 11.08 12.40
N ARG A 28 -3.54 10.28 12.85
CA ARG A 28 -3.07 9.08 12.14
C ARG A 28 -4.18 8.03 12.01
N MET A 29 -4.96 7.82 13.07
CA MET A 29 -6.10 6.91 13.08
C MET A 29 -7.20 7.37 12.12
N LYS A 30 -7.54 8.68 12.11
CA LYS A 30 -8.53 9.24 11.17
C LYS A 30 -8.11 9.12 9.70
N GLN A 31 -6.82 9.32 9.42
CA GLN A 31 -6.27 9.13 8.07
C GLN A 31 -6.26 7.65 7.67
N ALA A 32 -5.93 6.75 8.59
CA ALA A 32 -5.97 5.31 8.34
C ALA A 32 -7.40 4.81 8.05
N VAL A 33 -8.41 5.34 8.75
CA VAL A 33 -9.83 5.03 8.48
C VAL A 33 -10.31 5.58 7.13
N GLN A 34 -9.79 6.72 6.66
CA GLN A 34 -10.10 7.25 5.33
C GLN A 34 -9.49 6.42 4.18
N PHE A 35 -8.46 5.61 4.44
CA PHE A 35 -7.71 4.89 3.40
C PHE A 35 -8.18 3.45 3.16
N ILE A 36 -9.18 2.96 3.90
CA ILE A 36 -9.71 1.59 3.73
C ILE A 36 -10.72 1.52 2.57
N HIS A 37 -11.25 2.65 2.10
CA HIS A 37 -12.04 2.70 0.87
C HIS A 37 -11.13 2.97 -0.33
N LYS A 38 -10.82 1.92 -1.10
CA LYS A 38 -10.01 1.98 -2.32
C LYS A 38 -10.74 2.52 -3.56
N ASP A 39 -12.04 2.86 -3.47
CA ASP A 39 -12.86 3.16 -4.66
C ASP A 39 -13.58 4.53 -4.64
N SER A 40 -13.14 5.52 -3.85
CA SER A 40 -13.73 6.88 -3.85
C SER A 40 -12.92 7.90 -4.64
N ALA A 41 -12.22 7.46 -5.68
CA ALA A 41 -11.55 8.32 -6.65
C ALA A 41 -12.36 8.37 -7.95
N ASP A 42 -13.60 8.88 -7.88
CA ASP A 42 -14.26 9.51 -9.02
C ASP A 42 -15.37 10.43 -8.49
N LEU A 43 -15.50 11.59 -9.14
CA LEU A 43 -16.47 12.67 -8.91
C LEU A 43 -16.10 13.70 -7.82
N LEU A 44 -15.13 14.56 -8.13
CA LEU A 44 -15.15 15.95 -7.67
C LEU A 44 -15.69 16.83 -8.81
N PRO A 45 -16.73 17.65 -8.59
CA PRO A 45 -17.16 18.63 -9.57
C PRO A 45 -16.14 19.78 -9.62
N LEU A 46 -15.59 20.02 -10.81
CA LEU A 46 -14.57 21.03 -11.13
C LEU A 46 -15.11 22.46 -11.25
N ASP A 47 -16.13 22.84 -10.49
CA ASP A 47 -16.74 24.18 -10.60
C ASP A 47 -16.78 24.88 -9.24
N GLY A 48 -15.91 25.88 -9.07
CA GLY A 48 -16.11 26.87 -8.00
C GLY A 48 -14.89 27.49 -7.32
N LEU A 49 -13.72 27.61 -7.97
CA LEU A 49 -12.64 28.44 -7.43
C LEU A 49 -12.63 29.83 -8.09
N LYS A 50 -13.58 30.69 -7.69
CA LYS A 50 -13.51 32.13 -7.96
C LYS A 50 -12.58 32.79 -6.94
N LYS A 51 -11.65 33.56 -7.50
CA LYS A 51 -10.71 34.53 -6.92
C LYS A 51 -11.16 35.12 -5.57
N LEU A 52 -10.39 34.86 -4.52
CA LEU A 52 -10.36 35.67 -3.30
C LEU A 52 -9.06 36.46 -3.29
N GLY A 53 -9.18 37.79 -3.16
CA GLY A 53 -8.10 38.75 -3.27
C GLY A 53 -7.02 38.59 -2.20
N THR A 54 -5.78 38.82 -2.62
CA THR A 54 -4.60 38.82 -1.77
C THR A 54 -4.59 40.07 -0.89
N SER A 55 -4.68 39.88 0.44
CA SER A 55 -4.37 40.93 1.41
C SER A 55 -2.88 41.27 1.36
N LYS A 56 -2.57 42.57 1.32
CA LYS A 56 -1.22 43.14 1.12
C LYS A 56 -0.22 42.79 2.22
N ASP A 57 -0.68 42.32 3.37
CA ASP A 57 0.19 42.10 4.53
C ASP A 57 0.98 40.79 4.47
N THR A 58 0.49 39.79 3.71
CA THR A 58 1.28 38.58 3.44
C THR A 58 2.31 38.80 2.34
N MET A 59 2.27 39.88 1.58
CA MET A 59 3.17 40.02 0.42
C MET A 59 4.63 40.31 0.83
N ARG A 60 4.84 40.98 1.99
CA ARG A 60 6.19 41.35 2.48
C ARG A 60 6.96 40.20 3.12
N GLU A 61 6.28 39.30 3.84
CA GLU A 61 6.93 38.10 4.42
C GLU A 61 7.34 37.09 3.34
N TRP A 62 6.59 37.02 2.23
CA TRP A 62 6.88 36.10 1.13
C TRP A 62 8.03 36.59 0.25
N GLU A 63 8.22 37.90 0.08
CA GLU A 63 9.40 38.46 -0.60
C GLU A 63 10.69 38.19 0.18
N GLN A 64 10.65 38.26 1.51
CA GLN A 64 11.81 37.94 2.36
C GLN A 64 12.17 36.46 2.31
N LEU A 65 11.17 35.56 2.35
CA LEU A 65 11.39 34.11 2.21
C LEU A 65 11.85 33.73 0.80
N SER A 66 11.35 34.39 -0.24
CA SER A 66 11.77 34.22 -1.64
C SER A 66 13.24 34.61 -1.86
N MET A 67 13.69 35.73 -1.27
CA MET A 67 15.10 36.13 -1.34
C MET A 67 16.02 35.17 -0.58
N LEU A 68 15.56 34.61 0.54
CA LEU A 68 16.35 33.64 1.31
C LEU A 68 16.53 32.32 0.54
N VAL A 69 15.46 31.81 -0.08
CA VAL A 69 15.50 30.59 -0.91
C VAL A 69 16.34 30.80 -2.18
N SER A 70 16.28 32.00 -2.76
CA SER A 70 17.11 32.36 -3.93
C SER A 70 18.60 32.43 -3.59
N ARG A 71 18.97 32.94 -2.39
CA ARG A 71 20.36 32.93 -1.91
C ARG A 71 20.89 31.52 -1.63
N SER A 72 20.05 30.59 -1.16
CA SER A 72 20.42 29.18 -0.96
C SER A 72 20.69 28.46 -2.28
N SER A 73 19.87 28.72 -3.31
CA SER A 73 20.03 28.16 -4.66
C SER A 73 21.32 28.66 -5.34
N ALA A 74 21.71 29.91 -5.12
CA ALA A 74 22.95 30.48 -5.65
C ALA A 74 24.22 29.87 -5.03
N MET A 75 24.18 29.43 -3.77
CA MET A 75 25.29 28.72 -3.12
C MET A 75 25.49 27.30 -3.67
N GLU A 76 24.40 26.64 -4.07
CA GLU A 76 24.40 25.25 -4.53
C GLU A 76 24.75 25.09 -6.02
N ALA A 77 24.56 26.16 -6.81
CA ALA A 77 24.91 26.24 -8.23
C ALA A 77 26.43 26.28 -8.53
N SER A 78 27.29 26.37 -7.50
CA SER A 78 28.75 26.43 -7.64
C SER A 78 29.44 25.06 -7.76
N LYS A 79 28.70 23.94 -7.62
CA LYS A 79 29.25 22.59 -7.84
C LYS A 79 29.11 22.18 -9.31
N SER A 80 30.17 22.37 -10.08
CA SER A 80 30.30 21.84 -11.44
C SER A 80 29.95 20.34 -11.50
N PRO A 81 29.19 19.88 -12.51
CA PRO A 81 28.89 18.46 -12.67
C PRO A 81 30.20 17.69 -12.92
N LYS A 82 30.53 16.75 -12.02
CA LYS A 82 31.69 15.87 -12.21
C LYS A 82 31.50 15.08 -13.51
N PRO A 83 32.50 15.03 -14.40
CA PRO A 83 32.39 14.28 -15.63
C PRO A 83 32.10 12.81 -15.29
N PHE A 84 31.12 12.23 -16.00
CA PHE A 84 30.76 10.82 -15.90
C PHE A 84 31.99 9.97 -16.28
N GLN A 85 32.79 9.61 -15.28
CA GLN A 85 33.84 8.63 -15.46
C GLN A 85 33.14 7.30 -15.73
N ARG A 86 33.24 6.82 -16.98
CA ARG A 86 32.84 5.46 -17.34
C ARG A 86 33.55 4.51 -16.37
N LEU A 87 32.81 4.03 -15.38
CA LEU A 87 33.22 2.92 -14.53
C LEU A 87 33.69 1.82 -15.48
N LYS A 88 34.93 1.36 -15.29
CA LYS A 88 35.44 0.18 -16.00
C LYS A 88 34.37 -0.91 -15.86
N LYS A 89 33.81 -1.35 -16.98
CA LYS A 89 32.78 -2.39 -17.03
C LYS A 89 33.33 -3.59 -16.24
N ARG A 90 32.85 -3.78 -15.01
CA ARG A 90 32.92 -5.10 -14.37
C ARG A 90 32.23 -6.04 -15.35
N HIS A 91 32.87 -7.17 -15.66
CA HIS A 91 32.38 -8.15 -16.65
C HIS A 91 30.84 -8.17 -16.61
N SER A 92 30.24 -7.80 -17.74
CA SER A 92 28.78 -7.70 -17.83
C SER A 92 28.16 -9.02 -17.40
N ALA A 93 26.93 -8.94 -16.90
CA ALA A 93 26.11 -10.06 -16.45
C ALA A 93 25.98 -11.25 -17.43
N THR A 94 26.58 -11.18 -18.61
CA THR A 94 26.80 -12.26 -19.58
C THR A 94 27.61 -13.45 -19.03
N VAL A 95 28.33 -13.30 -17.91
CA VAL A 95 29.00 -14.44 -17.23
C VAL A 95 28.13 -15.04 -16.11
N ILE A 96 27.14 -14.30 -15.61
CA ILE A 96 26.36 -14.65 -14.41
C ILE A 96 24.99 -15.22 -14.79
N CYS A 97 24.46 -14.85 -15.95
CA CYS A 97 23.14 -15.30 -16.40
C CYS A 97 23.28 -16.09 -17.69
N PRO A 98 22.62 -17.27 -17.81
CA PRO A 98 22.44 -17.89 -19.12
C PRO A 98 21.81 -16.86 -20.07
N PRO A 99 22.09 -16.92 -21.38
CA PRO A 99 21.43 -16.05 -22.36
C PRO A 99 19.92 -16.12 -22.16
N PRO A 100 19.19 -14.99 -22.29
CA PRO A 100 17.76 -14.96 -22.03
C PRO A 100 17.08 -16.06 -22.83
N LEU A 101 16.37 -16.94 -22.14
CA LEU A 101 15.70 -18.09 -22.76
C LEU A 101 14.66 -17.55 -23.74
N LEU A 102 14.89 -17.82 -25.03
CA LEU A 102 13.97 -17.43 -26.09
C LEU A 102 12.77 -18.39 -26.13
N PRO A 103 11.60 -17.93 -26.60
CA PRO A 103 10.46 -18.81 -26.81
C PRO A 103 10.77 -19.88 -27.87
N LEU A 104 10.22 -21.07 -27.68
CA LEU A 104 10.31 -22.17 -28.65
C LEU A 104 9.63 -21.77 -29.98
N ARG A 105 10.25 -22.14 -31.11
CA ARG A 105 9.72 -21.89 -32.48
C ARG A 105 9.37 -23.20 -33.18
N MET A 106 8.58 -23.10 -34.26
CA MET A 106 8.15 -24.27 -35.05
C MET A 106 9.33 -25.12 -35.55
N ALA A 107 10.45 -24.49 -35.94
CA ALA A 107 11.64 -25.18 -36.42
C ALA A 107 12.34 -26.07 -35.37
N GLU A 108 12.04 -25.89 -34.09
CA GLU A 108 12.68 -26.58 -32.97
C GLU A 108 11.78 -27.68 -32.37
N LEU A 109 10.60 -27.91 -32.96
CA LEU A 109 9.69 -28.97 -32.55
C LEU A 109 10.24 -30.34 -32.96
N ARG A 110 10.23 -31.27 -32.00
CA ARG A 110 10.53 -32.68 -32.26
C ARG A 110 9.24 -33.43 -32.64
N PRO A 111 9.34 -34.48 -33.47
CA PRO A 111 8.21 -35.36 -33.74
C PRO A 111 7.55 -35.86 -32.44
N GLY A 112 6.25 -35.63 -32.28
CA GLY A 112 5.47 -36.01 -31.09
C GLY A 112 5.31 -34.93 -30.01
N MET A 113 5.95 -33.76 -30.12
CA MET A 113 5.73 -32.62 -29.21
C MET A 113 4.44 -31.84 -29.51
N GLU A 114 3.94 -31.96 -30.73
CA GLU A 114 2.77 -31.25 -31.22
C GLU A 114 1.56 -32.19 -31.37
N ASN A 115 0.36 -31.67 -31.12
CA ASN A 115 -0.88 -32.40 -31.41
C ASN A 115 -1.17 -32.33 -32.91
N GLU A 116 -1.73 -33.40 -33.48
CA GLU A 116 -2.29 -33.35 -34.84
C GLU A 116 -3.45 -32.36 -34.85
N ARG A 117 -3.34 -31.32 -35.68
CA ARG A 117 -4.33 -30.25 -35.77
C ARG A 117 -4.45 -29.72 -37.19
N VAL A 118 -5.65 -29.31 -37.55
CA VAL A 118 -5.96 -28.75 -38.86
C VAL A 118 -5.83 -27.22 -38.79
N GLY A 119 -5.03 -26.63 -39.68
CA GLY A 119 -4.86 -25.18 -39.81
C GLY A 119 -3.42 -24.68 -39.63
N VAL A 120 -3.24 -23.35 -39.69
CA VAL A 120 -1.93 -22.69 -39.60
C VAL A 120 -1.50 -22.55 -38.13
N VAL A 121 -0.37 -23.17 -37.78
CA VAL A 121 0.23 -23.07 -36.44
C VAL A 121 1.10 -21.81 -36.34
N ARG A 122 0.92 -21.04 -35.25
CA ARG A 122 1.69 -19.81 -34.99
C ARG A 122 2.76 -20.07 -33.93
N ASP A 123 3.92 -19.42 -34.03
CA ASP A 123 5.01 -19.52 -33.04
C ASP A 123 4.56 -19.18 -31.61
N THR A 124 3.63 -18.25 -31.45
CA THR A 124 3.10 -17.86 -30.13
C THR A 124 2.36 -18.99 -29.42
N MET A 125 1.79 -19.94 -30.17
CA MET A 125 1.13 -21.11 -29.59
C MET A 125 2.12 -22.04 -28.87
N LEU A 126 3.39 -22.02 -29.28
CA LEU A 126 4.45 -22.85 -28.70
C LEU A 126 5.04 -22.26 -27.41
N GLN A 127 4.63 -21.05 -27.02
CA GLN A 127 5.02 -20.44 -25.74
C GLN A 127 4.24 -21.02 -24.56
N SER A 128 3.09 -21.68 -24.82
CA SER A 128 2.24 -22.26 -23.80
C SER A 128 2.48 -23.75 -23.63
N HIS A 129 2.90 -24.15 -22.43
CA HIS A 129 3.14 -25.57 -22.12
C HIS A 129 1.87 -26.42 -22.13
N LEU A 130 0.68 -25.79 -22.06
CA LEU A 130 -0.63 -26.45 -22.11
C LEU A 130 -0.97 -26.94 -23.52
N ILE A 131 -0.44 -26.27 -24.54
CA ILE A 131 -0.75 -26.57 -25.94
C ILE A 131 0.15 -27.68 -26.48
N LEU A 132 1.38 -27.80 -25.97
CA LEU A 132 2.31 -28.87 -26.35
C LEU A 132 1.89 -30.21 -25.73
N LYS A 133 2.05 -31.27 -26.50
CA LYS A 133 1.81 -32.64 -26.08
C LYS A 133 2.91 -33.08 -25.10
N PRO A 134 2.57 -33.62 -23.91
CA PRO A 134 3.58 -34.19 -23.03
C PRO A 134 4.13 -35.50 -23.62
N GLU A 135 5.45 -35.59 -23.76
CA GLU A 135 6.12 -36.81 -24.20
C GLU A 135 6.17 -37.83 -23.07
N LEU A 136 5.78 -39.08 -23.33
CA LEU A 136 5.84 -40.16 -22.35
C LEU A 136 7.28 -40.44 -21.93
N GLY A 137 7.53 -40.60 -20.63
CA GLY A 137 8.87 -40.88 -20.09
C GLY A 137 9.81 -39.68 -20.06
N LYS A 138 9.36 -38.48 -20.45
CA LYS A 138 10.13 -37.23 -20.34
C LYS A 138 9.40 -36.22 -19.47
N THR A 139 10.16 -35.30 -18.88
CA THR A 139 9.58 -34.17 -18.16
C THR A 139 8.93 -33.19 -19.15
N ARG A 140 7.90 -32.50 -18.69
CA ARG A 140 7.15 -31.55 -19.52
C ARG A 140 8.07 -30.39 -19.98
N PRO A 141 8.11 -30.05 -21.27
CA PRO A 141 8.95 -28.96 -21.77
C PRO A 141 8.41 -27.60 -21.32
N ARG A 142 9.32 -26.67 -20.97
CA ARG A 142 9.00 -25.30 -20.53
C ARG A 142 8.77 -24.29 -21.66
N CYS A 143 8.60 -24.76 -22.90
CA CYS A 143 8.32 -23.89 -24.06
C CYS A 143 9.41 -22.85 -24.36
N THR A 144 10.64 -23.13 -23.94
CA THR A 144 11.80 -22.28 -24.15
C THR A 144 12.89 -23.02 -24.91
N ARG A 145 13.58 -22.27 -25.77
CA ARG A 145 14.78 -22.73 -26.43
C ARG A 145 15.89 -22.83 -25.40
N LEU A 146 16.35 -24.07 -25.19
CA LEU A 146 17.53 -24.31 -24.37
C LEU A 146 18.78 -24.07 -25.22
N PRO A 147 19.85 -23.50 -24.63
CA PRO A 147 21.19 -23.55 -25.19
C PRO A 147 21.57 -24.97 -25.62
N GLY A 148 22.38 -25.08 -26.68
CA GLY A 148 22.83 -26.36 -27.24
C GLY A 148 23.69 -27.19 -26.29
N SER A 149 24.12 -28.37 -26.73
CA SER A 149 24.93 -29.32 -25.95
C SER A 149 26.23 -28.74 -25.39
N ASP A 150 26.77 -27.71 -26.05
CA ASP A 150 28.04 -27.08 -25.69
C ASP A 150 27.91 -26.15 -24.48
N PHE A 151 26.67 -25.87 -24.04
CA PHE A 151 26.38 -25.02 -22.91
C PHE A 151 26.27 -25.82 -21.61
N VAL A 152 27.18 -25.54 -20.68
CA VAL A 152 27.15 -26.11 -19.33
C VAL A 152 26.34 -25.18 -18.41
N TYR A 153 25.23 -25.68 -17.87
CA TYR A 153 24.45 -24.96 -16.86
C TYR A 153 25.21 -24.90 -15.54
N GLY A 154 25.15 -23.74 -14.88
CA GLY A 154 25.76 -23.52 -13.57
C GLY A 154 26.77 -22.38 -13.60
N LEU A 155 27.28 -22.04 -12.43
CA LEU A 155 28.26 -20.98 -12.27
C LEU A 155 29.67 -21.57 -12.43
N THR A 156 30.37 -21.26 -13.51
CA THR A 156 31.80 -21.56 -13.60
C THR A 156 32.57 -20.51 -12.80
N LEU A 157 33.02 -20.88 -11.59
CA LEU A 157 33.95 -20.07 -10.82
C LEU A 157 35.33 -20.12 -11.48
N ARG A 158 35.56 -19.28 -12.50
CA ARG A 158 36.93 -19.03 -12.96
C ARG A 158 37.60 -18.20 -11.88
N GLY A 159 38.50 -18.84 -11.11
CA GLY A 159 39.31 -18.15 -10.12
C GLY A 159 40.16 -17.08 -10.81
N THR A 160 39.80 -15.82 -10.61
CA THR A 160 40.56 -14.65 -11.10
C THR A 160 41.73 -14.31 -10.20
N ASP A 161 41.90 -15.04 -9.10
CA ASP A 161 42.64 -14.60 -7.92
C ASP A 161 44.14 -14.92 -7.99
N GLY A 162 44.69 -15.15 -9.18
CA GLY A 162 46.13 -15.44 -9.39
C GLY A 162 46.69 -16.68 -8.68
N GLY A 163 45.85 -17.38 -7.92
CA GLY A 163 46.22 -18.50 -7.07
C GLY A 163 47.04 -18.11 -5.84
N VAL A 164 47.61 -19.13 -5.21
CA VAL A 164 48.48 -19.03 -4.03
C VAL A 164 49.64 -18.01 -4.20
N PRO A 165 50.36 -17.93 -5.33
CA PRO A 165 51.48 -17.01 -5.44
C PRO A 165 51.07 -15.53 -5.44
N GLU A 166 49.91 -15.17 -6.01
CA GLU A 166 49.42 -13.78 -5.95
C GLU A 166 48.95 -13.43 -4.53
N ALA A 167 48.31 -14.37 -3.82
CA ALA A 167 47.89 -14.20 -2.43
C ALA A 167 49.05 -14.00 -1.44
N ILE A 168 50.18 -14.69 -1.64
CA ILE A 168 51.38 -14.56 -0.80
C ILE A 168 52.22 -13.34 -1.20
N GLY A 169 52.35 -13.09 -2.51
CA GLY A 169 53.26 -12.06 -3.05
C GLY A 169 52.72 -10.63 -3.05
N HIS A 170 51.40 -10.43 -3.01
CA HIS A 170 50.78 -9.11 -3.05
C HIS A 170 49.88 -8.88 -1.85
N TRP A 171 50.39 -8.19 -0.83
CA TRP A 171 49.55 -7.66 0.26
C TRP A 171 48.71 -6.50 -0.26
N ASN A 172 47.62 -6.82 -0.96
CA ASN A 172 46.63 -5.82 -1.33
C ASN A 172 46.02 -5.28 -0.04
N SER A 173 46.49 -4.10 0.39
CA SER A 173 45.79 -3.28 1.37
C SER A 173 44.40 -3.05 0.81
N VAL A 174 43.42 -3.80 1.31
CA VAL A 174 42.04 -3.77 0.84
C VAL A 174 41.60 -2.32 0.92
N LYS A 175 41.56 -1.65 -0.24
CA LYS A 175 41.02 -0.30 -0.33
C LYS A 175 39.58 -0.45 0.12
N HIS A 176 39.26 0.17 1.25
CA HIS A 176 37.92 0.11 1.82
C HIS A 176 36.94 0.38 0.69
N ILE A 177 36.14 -0.64 0.33
CA ILE A 177 35.11 -0.47 -0.68
C ILE A 177 34.20 0.60 -0.10
N SER A 178 34.32 1.83 -0.61
CA SER A 178 33.44 2.91 -0.21
C SER A 178 32.03 2.38 -0.45
N LYS A 179 31.27 2.13 0.61
CA LYS A 179 29.89 1.70 0.50
C LYS A 179 29.24 2.67 -0.47
N ALA A 180 28.79 2.19 -1.63
CA ALA A 180 28.07 3.04 -2.56
C ALA A 180 26.93 3.65 -1.75
N THR A 181 26.91 4.99 -1.68
CA THR A 181 25.85 5.72 -0.99
C THR A 181 24.53 5.20 -1.53
N LYS A 182 23.77 4.51 -0.68
CA LYS A 182 22.46 3.99 -1.07
C LYS A 182 21.65 5.21 -1.49
N GLU A 183 21.19 5.19 -2.73
CA GLU A 183 20.28 6.21 -3.19
C GLU A 183 18.99 6.10 -2.40
N LEU A 184 18.80 7.03 -1.48
CA LEU A 184 17.58 7.11 -0.66
C LEU A 184 16.35 7.15 -1.59
N PRO A 185 15.27 6.44 -1.24
CA PRO A 185 14.07 6.42 -2.08
C PRO A 185 13.45 7.81 -2.13
N ARG A 186 12.97 8.19 -3.32
CA ARG A 186 12.35 9.50 -3.57
C ARG A 186 10.98 9.61 -2.87
N ASP A 187 10.70 10.73 -2.21
CA ASP A 187 9.45 10.99 -1.50
C ASP A 187 8.43 11.71 -2.39
N PHE A 188 7.65 10.91 -3.12
CA PHE A 188 6.63 11.44 -4.02
C PHE A 188 5.50 12.18 -3.30
N VAL A 189 5.24 11.90 -2.02
CA VAL A 189 4.16 12.55 -1.27
C VAL A 189 4.56 13.97 -0.93
N ALA A 190 5.79 14.16 -0.44
CA ALA A 190 6.34 15.49 -0.18
C ALA A 190 6.44 16.32 -1.48
N MET A 191 6.93 15.71 -2.57
CA MET A 191 7.04 16.38 -3.86
C MET A 191 5.68 16.78 -4.45
N ASN A 192 4.70 15.89 -4.42
CA ASN A 192 3.36 16.19 -4.94
C ASN A 192 2.67 17.28 -4.09
N ARG A 193 2.85 17.25 -2.77
CA ARG A 193 2.38 18.32 -1.89
C ARG A 193 3.03 19.67 -2.25
N GLY A 194 4.35 19.69 -2.50
CA GLY A 194 5.05 20.89 -2.94
C GLY A 194 4.53 21.43 -4.28
N ALA A 195 4.28 20.54 -5.25
CA ALA A 195 3.71 20.90 -6.54
C ALA A 195 2.32 21.54 -6.41
N VAL A 196 1.45 20.99 -5.55
CA VAL A 196 0.13 21.58 -5.28
C VAL A 196 0.25 22.95 -4.61
N ILE A 197 1.20 23.12 -3.67
CA ILE A 197 1.48 24.42 -3.04
C ILE A 197 1.99 25.43 -4.07
N ALA A 198 2.78 24.98 -5.05
CA ALA A 198 3.24 25.80 -6.17
C ALA A 198 2.14 26.09 -7.23
N GLY A 199 0.92 25.60 -7.02
CA GLY A 199 -0.21 25.81 -7.93
C GLY A 199 -0.18 24.95 -9.19
N LEU A 200 0.64 23.90 -9.23
CA LEU A 200 0.66 22.94 -10.33
C LEU A 200 -0.46 21.92 -10.12
N VAL A 201 -1.29 21.73 -11.16
CA VAL A 201 -2.48 20.86 -11.10
C VAL A 201 -2.43 19.79 -12.19
N THR A 202 -1.71 20.06 -13.29
CA THR A 202 -1.64 19.14 -14.43
C THR A 202 -0.61 18.04 -14.21
N THR A 203 -0.88 16.82 -14.67
CA THR A 203 0.04 15.67 -14.58
C THR A 203 1.42 15.96 -15.19
N LYS A 204 1.48 16.65 -16.33
CA LYS A 204 2.73 17.07 -17.00
C LYS A 204 3.54 18.05 -16.14
N GLU A 205 2.86 18.95 -15.42
CA GLU A 205 3.50 19.90 -14.52
C GLU A 205 4.08 19.21 -13.29
N HIS A 206 3.32 18.30 -12.69
CA HIS A 206 3.82 17.44 -11.61
C HIS A 206 5.04 16.64 -12.05
N TYR A 207 5.05 16.10 -13.27
CA TYR A 207 6.20 15.39 -13.81
C TYR A 207 7.44 16.29 -13.91
N ARG A 208 7.30 17.51 -14.48
CA ARG A 208 8.38 18.50 -14.54
C ARG A 208 8.86 18.93 -13.16
N TYR A 209 7.93 19.17 -12.22
CA TYR A 209 8.24 19.52 -10.85
C TYR A 209 9.06 18.43 -10.14
N ARG A 210 8.78 17.16 -10.44
CA ARG A 210 9.53 16.02 -9.90
C ARG A 210 10.93 15.86 -10.47
N GLN A 211 11.21 16.43 -11.63
CA GLN A 211 12.56 16.44 -12.20
C GLN A 211 13.43 17.51 -11.53
N THR A 212 12.85 18.65 -11.16
CA THR A 212 13.59 19.75 -10.55
C THR A 212 13.67 19.67 -9.02
N HIS A 213 12.69 19.06 -8.35
CA HIS A 213 12.63 18.95 -6.89
C HIS A 213 12.83 17.50 -6.43
N ASP A 214 14.08 17.03 -6.34
CA ASP A 214 14.41 15.70 -5.80
C ASP A 214 14.39 15.70 -4.26
N ILE A 215 13.23 15.40 -3.67
CA ILE A 215 13.09 15.18 -2.23
C ILE A 215 13.22 13.69 -1.97
N ARG A 216 14.21 13.29 -1.16
CA ARG A 216 14.42 11.89 -0.78
C ARG A 216 13.95 11.65 0.65
N ARG A 217 13.37 10.48 0.90
CA ARG A 217 12.98 10.05 2.24
C ARG A 217 14.25 9.77 3.02
N ALA A 218 14.32 10.26 4.25
CA ALA A 218 15.39 9.90 5.17
C ALA A 218 15.43 8.37 5.30
N GLU A 219 16.64 7.83 5.49
CA GLU A 219 16.77 6.43 5.90
C GLU A 219 15.91 6.26 7.16
N ASP A 220 14.96 5.33 7.14
CA ASP A 220 14.25 4.98 8.36
C ASP A 220 15.37 4.57 9.34
N GLU A 221 15.51 5.29 10.46
CA GLU A 221 16.52 4.99 11.48
C GLU A 221 16.53 3.48 11.66
N GLU A 222 17.69 2.85 11.39
CA GLU A 222 17.84 1.42 11.51
C GLU A 222 17.19 1.01 12.82
N ARG A 223 16.23 0.07 12.76
CA ARG A 223 15.55 -0.42 13.96
C ARG A 223 16.64 -0.62 15.01
N PRO A 224 16.53 -0.02 16.21
CA PRO A 224 17.56 -0.13 17.22
C PRO A 224 17.98 -1.58 17.29
N PHE A 225 19.26 -1.86 17.02
CA PHE A 225 19.76 -3.22 17.16
C PHE A 225 19.29 -3.72 18.51
N PRO A 226 18.70 -4.94 18.59
CA PRO A 226 18.23 -5.44 19.85
C PRO A 226 19.37 -5.33 20.86
N PRO A 227 19.11 -4.81 22.08
CA PRO A 227 20.14 -4.61 23.06
C PRO A 227 20.91 -5.93 23.22
N ARG A 228 22.24 -5.85 23.29
CA ARG A 228 23.06 -7.04 23.52
C ARG A 228 22.57 -7.68 24.82
N LEU A 229 22.04 -8.89 24.69
CA LEU A 229 21.52 -9.63 25.83
C LEU A 229 22.70 -10.04 26.72
N PRO A 230 22.57 -10.00 28.06
CA PRO A 230 23.63 -10.46 28.96
C PRO A 230 24.03 -11.91 28.68
N ASP A 231 25.32 -12.23 28.78
CA ASP A 231 25.87 -13.57 28.52
C ASP A 231 25.25 -14.66 29.42
N ALA A 232 24.80 -14.28 30.62
CA ALA A 232 24.13 -15.18 31.57
C ALA A 232 22.60 -15.27 31.37
N MET A 233 22.04 -14.64 30.33
CA MET A 233 20.60 -14.69 30.11
C MET A 233 20.19 -16.07 29.57
N ILE A 234 19.35 -16.77 30.35
CA ILE A 234 18.81 -18.06 29.97
C ILE A 234 17.75 -17.84 28.88
N TYR A 235 17.99 -18.40 27.70
CA TYR A 235 17.04 -18.36 26.60
C TYR A 235 15.97 -19.43 26.78
N GLY A 236 14.71 -19.02 26.75
CA GLY A 236 13.56 -19.90 26.87
C GLY A 236 12.46 -19.24 27.67
N MET A 237 11.21 -19.36 27.22
CA MET A 237 10.08 -19.05 28.08
C MET A 237 9.94 -20.20 29.10
N PRO A 238 9.79 -19.92 30.41
CA PRO A 238 9.41 -20.97 31.35
C PRO A 238 8.16 -21.66 30.84
N ALA A 239 8.03 -22.96 31.10
CA ALA A 239 6.84 -23.69 30.70
C ALA A 239 5.61 -22.91 31.19
N ARG A 240 4.68 -22.62 30.27
CA ARG A 240 3.44 -21.92 30.61
C ARG A 240 2.81 -22.68 31.78
N PRO A 241 2.59 -22.05 32.94
CA PRO A 241 1.97 -22.75 34.05
C PRO A 241 0.63 -23.28 33.56
N SER A 242 0.27 -24.51 33.95
CA SER A 242 -1.05 -25.05 33.62
C SER A 242 -2.10 -24.06 34.13
N THR A 243 -3.19 -23.90 33.38
CA THR A 243 -4.33 -23.12 33.86
C THR A 243 -4.80 -23.75 35.17
N PRO A 244 -4.64 -23.10 36.34
CA PRO A 244 -4.99 -23.72 37.61
C PRO A 244 -6.46 -24.14 37.56
N ILE A 245 -6.70 -25.44 37.75
CA ILE A 245 -8.05 -26.02 37.60
C ILE A 245 -9.06 -25.39 38.57
N ILE A 246 -8.58 -24.88 39.71
CA ILE A 246 -9.35 -24.15 40.70
C ILE A 246 -9.97 -22.87 40.10
N ASP A 247 -9.19 -22.08 39.35
CA ASP A 247 -9.67 -20.85 38.71
C ASP A 247 -10.71 -21.15 37.60
N VAL A 248 -10.61 -22.33 36.98
CA VAL A 248 -11.60 -22.82 36.00
C VAL A 248 -12.92 -23.18 36.68
N PHE A 249 -12.87 -23.93 37.78
CA PHE A 249 -14.06 -24.29 38.57
C PHE A 249 -14.75 -23.07 39.18
N GLN A 250 -13.97 -22.07 39.58
CA GLN A 250 -14.50 -20.80 40.09
C GLN A 250 -14.98 -19.86 38.97
N HIS A 251 -14.90 -20.25 37.70
CA HIS A 251 -15.26 -19.42 36.55
C HIS A 251 -14.54 -18.07 36.48
N LYS A 252 -13.38 -17.93 37.12
CA LYS A 252 -12.63 -16.68 37.22
C LYS A 252 -12.25 -16.10 35.85
N TYR A 253 -11.96 -16.96 34.88
CA TYR A 253 -11.67 -16.53 33.50
C TYR A 253 -12.89 -15.96 32.77
N LYS A 254 -14.09 -16.49 33.07
CA LYS A 254 -15.35 -15.91 32.58
C LYS A 254 -15.55 -14.53 33.20
N GLU A 255 -15.32 -14.39 34.50
CA GLU A 255 -15.44 -13.11 35.20
C GLU A 255 -14.47 -12.06 34.66
N LEU A 256 -13.18 -12.40 34.52
CA LEU A 256 -12.17 -11.53 33.93
C LEU A 256 -12.52 -11.10 32.50
N TRP A 257 -13.07 -12.00 31.70
CA TRP A 257 -13.54 -11.67 30.36
C TRP A 257 -14.72 -10.71 30.39
N MET A 258 -15.71 -10.96 31.26
CA MET A 258 -16.86 -10.07 31.43
C MET A 258 -16.44 -8.68 31.93
N GLU A 259 -15.46 -8.59 32.84
CA GLU A 259 -14.87 -7.34 33.30
C GLU A 259 -14.15 -6.61 32.17
N GLY A 260 -13.38 -7.32 31.35
CA GLY A 260 -12.75 -6.77 30.15
C GLY A 260 -13.77 -6.18 29.18
N GLN A 261 -14.89 -6.87 28.94
CA GLN A 261 -15.99 -6.36 28.11
C GLN A 261 -16.66 -5.13 28.71
N ARG A 262 -16.93 -5.12 30.02
CA ARG A 262 -17.48 -3.96 30.73
C ARG A 262 -16.53 -2.76 30.64
N ALA A 263 -15.23 -2.97 30.85
CA ALA A 263 -14.21 -1.93 30.76
C ALA A 263 -14.09 -1.37 29.34
N ALA A 264 -14.13 -2.22 28.31
CA ALA A 264 -14.11 -1.80 26.91
C ALA A 264 -15.37 -1.00 26.55
N ALA A 265 -16.55 -1.45 26.97
CA ALA A 265 -17.81 -0.73 26.78
C ALA A 265 -17.79 0.63 27.48
N GLN A 266 -17.27 0.71 28.71
CA GLN A 266 -17.09 1.96 29.44
C GLN A 266 -16.09 2.89 28.76
N ALA A 267 -14.96 2.37 28.27
CA ALA A 267 -13.96 3.16 27.53
C ALA A 267 -14.56 3.73 26.23
N HIS A 268 -15.33 2.92 25.51
CA HIS A 268 -16.04 3.35 24.31
C HIS A 268 -17.10 4.41 24.65
N HIS A 269 -17.89 4.23 25.70
CA HIS A 269 -18.87 5.21 26.17
C HIS A 269 -18.22 6.54 26.56
N LYS A 270 -17.12 6.50 27.35
CA LYS A 270 -16.33 7.69 27.71
C LYS A 270 -15.75 8.37 26.47
N SER A 271 -15.29 7.61 25.46
CA SER A 271 -14.79 8.18 24.20
C SER A 271 -15.90 8.90 23.42
N LYS A 272 -17.11 8.32 23.36
CA LYS A 272 -18.29 8.94 22.75
C LYS A 272 -18.74 10.19 23.50
N GLN A 273 -18.75 10.15 24.84
CA GLN A 273 -19.03 11.32 25.66
C GLN A 273 -18.02 12.45 25.42
N LYS A 274 -16.72 12.15 25.31
CA LYS A 274 -15.70 13.15 24.94
C LYS A 274 -15.92 13.75 23.54
N ILE A 275 -16.45 12.97 22.59
CA ILE A 275 -16.83 13.46 21.25
C ILE A 275 -18.07 14.37 21.34
N MET A 276 -19.09 14.02 22.14
CA MET A 276 -20.27 14.86 22.39
C MET A 276 -19.94 16.17 23.13
N GLN A 277 -19.02 16.12 24.10
CA GLN A 277 -18.55 17.27 24.87
C GLN A 277 -17.82 18.31 24.01
N ARG A 278 -17.26 17.91 22.85
CA ARG A 278 -16.65 18.82 21.86
C ARG A 278 -17.68 19.67 21.09
N GLY A 279 -18.94 19.68 21.53
CA GLY A 279 -20.03 20.47 20.98
C GLY A 279 -20.70 19.81 19.77
N LYS A 280 -21.92 20.24 19.44
CA LYS A 280 -22.54 19.92 18.15
C LYS A 280 -21.63 20.46 17.06
N VAL A 281 -21.03 19.58 16.26
CA VAL A 281 -20.38 19.99 15.01
C VAL A 281 -21.47 20.65 14.17
N TYR A 282 -21.44 21.97 14.06
CA TYR A 282 -22.39 22.71 13.25
C TYR A 282 -22.32 22.18 11.83
N GLU A 283 -23.48 21.88 11.25
CA GLU A 283 -23.53 21.46 9.87
C GLU A 283 -23.11 22.63 8.99
N THR A 284 -21.91 22.56 8.45
CA THR A 284 -21.45 23.51 7.44
C THR A 284 -22.19 23.22 6.14
N TYR A 285 -22.30 24.20 5.24
CA TYR A 285 -22.92 24.00 3.92
C TYR A 285 -22.35 22.77 3.18
N SER A 286 -21.05 22.49 3.33
CA SER A 286 -20.40 21.30 2.79
C SER A 286 -20.86 19.97 3.42
N THR A 287 -21.16 19.92 4.72
CA THR A 287 -21.71 18.72 5.35
C THR A 287 -23.17 18.53 4.99
N MET A 288 -23.93 19.63 4.83
CA MET A 288 -25.31 19.57 4.34
C MET A 288 -25.36 19.04 2.90
N LEU A 289 -24.47 19.51 2.01
CA LEU A 289 -24.35 18.98 0.65
C LEU A 289 -23.93 17.50 0.60
N LYS A 290 -23.09 17.04 1.55
CA LYS A 290 -22.73 15.61 1.67
C LYS A 290 -23.88 14.74 2.16
N LYS A 291 -24.75 15.29 3.03
CA LYS A 291 -25.95 14.59 3.53
C LYS A 291 -27.09 14.62 2.52
N TYR A 292 -27.19 15.70 1.74
CA TYR A 292 -28.17 15.86 0.69
C TYR A 292 -27.84 14.92 -0.47
N LYS A 293 -28.48 13.76 -0.47
CA LYS A 293 -28.55 12.91 -1.66
C LYS A 293 -29.64 13.50 -2.54
N GLN A 294 -29.29 13.91 -3.76
CA GLN A 294 -30.28 14.28 -4.75
C GLN A 294 -31.30 13.14 -4.86
N PRO A 295 -32.62 13.42 -4.87
CA PRO A 295 -33.62 12.40 -5.14
C PRO A 295 -33.44 11.93 -6.59
N MET A 296 -32.53 10.97 -6.78
CA MET A 296 -32.33 10.32 -8.04
C MET A 296 -33.53 9.41 -8.24
N LYS A 297 -34.24 9.59 -9.37
CA LYS A 297 -35.27 8.61 -9.76
C LYS A 297 -34.55 7.25 -9.78
N PRO A 298 -35.04 6.24 -9.07
CA PRO A 298 -34.39 4.94 -9.07
C PRO A 298 -34.28 4.48 -10.53
N ASP A 299 -33.08 4.09 -10.94
CA ASP A 299 -32.86 3.62 -12.30
C ASP A 299 -33.85 2.48 -12.56
N PRO A 300 -34.59 2.51 -13.69
CA PRO A 300 -35.54 1.47 -13.99
C PRO A 300 -34.80 0.13 -14.06
N LEU A 301 -35.41 -0.90 -13.48
CA LEU A 301 -34.87 -2.26 -13.54
C LEU A 301 -34.58 -2.61 -15.01
N TRP A 302 -33.42 -3.19 -15.28
CA TRP A 302 -33.03 -3.53 -16.65
C TRP A 302 -34.10 -4.43 -17.28
N HIS A 303 -34.55 -4.03 -18.46
CA HIS A 303 -35.60 -4.71 -19.21
C HIS A 303 -35.16 -4.74 -20.68
N LEU A 304 -35.41 -5.86 -21.36
CA LEU A 304 -35.11 -5.95 -22.78
C LEU A 304 -36.00 -4.96 -23.56
N PRO A 305 -35.46 -4.22 -24.55
CA PRO A 305 -36.23 -3.25 -25.33
C PRO A 305 -37.48 -3.85 -26.00
N HIS A 306 -37.41 -5.13 -26.39
CA HIS A 306 -38.53 -5.85 -26.99
C HIS A 306 -39.74 -5.98 -26.06
N PHE A 307 -39.54 -6.02 -24.75
CA PHE A 307 -40.60 -6.19 -23.75
C PHE A 307 -41.06 -4.87 -23.09
N GLN A 308 -40.62 -3.70 -23.58
CA GLN A 308 -41.12 -2.40 -23.06
C GLN A 308 -42.61 -2.19 -23.29
N LYS A 309 -43.12 -2.66 -24.44
CA LYS A 309 -44.51 -2.44 -24.87
C LYS A 309 -45.47 -3.55 -24.40
N VAL A 310 -44.93 -4.68 -23.97
CA VAL A 310 -45.71 -5.85 -23.57
C VAL A 310 -45.82 -5.86 -22.06
N GLY A 311 -47.06 -5.74 -21.55
CA GLY A 311 -47.32 -5.84 -20.12
C GLY A 311 -46.96 -7.22 -19.57
N ARG A 312 -46.81 -7.31 -18.24
CA ARG A 312 -46.66 -8.61 -17.56
C ARG A 312 -47.83 -9.52 -17.95
N HIS A 313 -47.52 -10.72 -18.41
CA HIS A 313 -48.56 -11.71 -18.74
C HIS A 313 -48.93 -12.58 -17.53
N LEU A 314 -48.05 -12.66 -16.54
CA LEU A 314 -48.22 -13.40 -15.30
C LEU A 314 -48.02 -12.46 -14.12
N ASP A 315 -48.97 -12.43 -13.19
CA ASP A 315 -48.78 -11.84 -11.86
C ASP A 315 -48.71 -12.99 -10.86
N THR A 316 -47.56 -13.17 -10.22
CA THR A 316 -47.32 -14.24 -9.24
C THR A 316 -47.87 -13.90 -7.85
N PHE A 317 -48.35 -12.67 -7.67
CA PHE A 317 -48.87 -12.20 -6.39
C PHE A 317 -50.39 -12.42 -6.31
N PRO A 318 -50.92 -12.88 -5.17
CA PRO A 318 -52.37 -13.08 -4.97
C PRO A 318 -53.18 -11.78 -5.10
N SER A 319 -52.61 -10.63 -4.73
CA SER A 319 -53.24 -9.32 -4.85
C SER A 319 -52.24 -8.22 -5.17
N GLN A 320 -52.73 -7.08 -5.70
CA GLN A 320 -51.93 -5.88 -5.93
C GLN A 320 -51.29 -5.36 -4.63
N GLY A 321 -52.00 -5.46 -3.50
CA GLY A 321 -51.49 -5.03 -2.19
C GLY A 321 -50.34 -5.91 -1.69
N ASP A 322 -50.41 -7.22 -1.91
CA ASP A 322 -49.33 -8.16 -1.55
C ASP A 322 -48.07 -7.89 -2.37
N ARG A 323 -48.25 -7.52 -3.64
CA ARG A 323 -47.15 -7.12 -4.52
C ARG A 323 -46.45 -5.88 -4.00
N GLU A 324 -47.19 -4.81 -3.70
CA GLU A 324 -46.60 -3.57 -3.16
C GLU A 324 -45.88 -3.82 -1.84
N LYS A 325 -46.46 -4.65 -0.97
CA LYS A 325 -45.86 -5.06 0.30
C LYS A 325 -44.55 -5.82 0.09
N ALA A 326 -44.50 -6.77 -0.84
CA ALA A 326 -43.29 -7.53 -1.17
C ALA A 326 -42.18 -6.63 -1.72
N PHE A 327 -42.49 -5.71 -2.64
CA PHE A 327 -41.51 -4.76 -3.17
C PHE A 327 -40.98 -3.80 -2.10
N LYS A 328 -41.84 -3.36 -1.18
CA LYS A 328 -41.43 -2.50 -0.05
C LYS A 328 -40.47 -3.23 0.89
N VAL A 329 -40.71 -4.51 1.19
CA VAL A 329 -39.79 -5.34 1.98
C VAL A 329 -38.46 -5.51 1.25
N HIS A 330 -38.48 -5.84 -0.03
CA HIS A 330 -37.26 -6.00 -0.84
C HIS A 330 -36.39 -4.72 -0.85
N GLN A 331 -37.01 -3.54 -1.00
CA GLN A 331 -36.29 -2.27 -0.94
C GLN A 331 -35.64 -2.02 0.43
N SER A 332 -36.31 -2.41 1.53
CA SER A 332 -35.75 -2.28 2.87
C SER A 332 -34.59 -3.23 3.14
N GLU A 333 -34.59 -4.42 2.53
CA GLU A 333 -33.52 -5.40 2.65
C GLU A 333 -32.31 -5.09 1.76
N ALA A 334 -32.45 -4.19 0.79
CA ALA A 334 -31.43 -3.95 -0.23
C ALA A 334 -30.06 -3.54 0.36
N GLY A 335 -30.05 -2.87 1.51
CA GLY A 335 -28.82 -2.47 2.20
C GLY A 335 -28.06 -3.62 2.89
N VAL A 336 -28.69 -4.78 3.08
CA VAL A 336 -28.13 -5.94 3.79
C VAL A 336 -27.76 -7.07 2.82
N ARG A 337 -28.09 -6.93 1.52
CA ARG A 337 -27.88 -7.98 0.51
C ARG A 337 -26.76 -7.60 -0.46
N CYS A 338 -26.01 -8.61 -0.92
CA CYS A 338 -24.95 -8.43 -1.90
C CYS A 338 -25.49 -8.12 -3.31
N GLY A 339 -24.72 -7.37 -4.11
CA GLY A 339 -24.94 -7.17 -5.55
C GLY A 339 -25.67 -5.88 -5.92
N ILE A 340 -25.54 -5.46 -7.19
CA ILE A 340 -26.04 -4.18 -7.72
C ILE A 340 -27.57 -4.05 -7.55
N PHE A 341 -28.28 -5.16 -7.69
CA PHE A 341 -29.74 -5.22 -7.53
C PHE A 341 -30.18 -5.75 -6.14
N ALA A 342 -29.23 -5.96 -5.23
CA ALA A 342 -29.48 -6.48 -3.88
C ALA A 342 -30.33 -7.78 -3.84
N GLN A 343 -30.15 -8.65 -4.84
CA GLN A 343 -30.78 -9.98 -4.92
C GLN A 343 -29.86 -11.10 -4.40
N GLY A 344 -28.63 -10.75 -3.99
CA GLY A 344 -27.66 -11.71 -3.47
C GLY A 344 -27.94 -12.15 -2.04
N ILE A 345 -26.96 -12.89 -1.51
CA ILE A 345 -26.95 -13.41 -0.15
C ILE A 345 -26.87 -12.24 0.85
N TYR A 346 -27.39 -12.42 2.07
CA TYR A 346 -27.19 -11.44 3.13
C TYR A 346 -25.70 -11.28 3.44
N THR A 347 -25.22 -10.04 3.52
CA THR A 347 -23.89 -9.74 4.02
C THR A 347 -23.89 -10.02 5.52
N SER A 348 -23.02 -10.92 5.99
CA SER A 348 -22.75 -11.08 7.41
C SER A 348 -22.04 -9.81 7.90
N SER A 349 -22.82 -8.88 8.45
CA SER A 349 -22.32 -7.69 9.15
C SER A 349 -21.70 -8.04 10.48
#